data_AF-A0A9W6FWI7-F1
#
_entry.id   AF-A0A9W6FWI7-F1
#
_cell.length_a   1.000
_cell.length_b   1.000
_cell.length_c   1.000
_cell.angle_alpha   90.00
_cell.angle_beta   90.00
_cell.angle_gamma   90.00
#
_symmetry.space_group_name_H-M   'P 1'
#
loop_
_entity.id
_entity.type
_entity.pdbx_description
1 polymer ?
#
loop_
_entity_poly.entity_id
_entity_poly.type
_entity_poly.pdbx_seq_one_letter_code
_entity_poly.pdbx_strand_id
1 'polypeptide(L)' 'MSIRMLAVELYSVMKRVKELEKKLENMAPGTPGRDEVERELNRERAEQKRLKKMLDGAKEG' A
#
# COMPACT_ATOMS: atom_id res chain seq x y z
N MET A 1 -8.05 2.86 17.18
CA MET A 1 -8.23 3.84 16.08
C MET A 1 -9.70 3.96 15.76
N SER A 2 -10.19 5.15 15.40
CA SER A 2 -11.55 5.28 14.88
C SER A 2 -11.63 4.75 13.45
N ILE A 3 -12.82 4.34 13.01
CA ILE A 3 -13.10 3.94 11.62
C ILE A 3 -12.63 5.04 10.63
N ARG A 4 -12.79 6.31 11.00
CA ARG A 4 -12.33 7.45 10.20
C ARG A 4 -10.81 7.47 10.04
N MET A 5 -10.05 7.21 11.10
CA MET A 5 -8.58 7.13 11.01
C MET A 5 -8.14 5.97 10.12
N LEU A 6 -8.75 4.78 10.27
CA LEU A 6 -8.47 3.62 9.41
C LEU A 6 -8.72 3.91 7.93
N ALA A 7 -9.79 4.64 7.62
CA ALA A 7 -10.10 5.03 6.24
C ALA A 7 -9.05 5.99 5.65
N VAL A 8 -8.58 6.96 6.44
CA VAL A 8 -7.54 7.92 6.01
C VAL A 8 -6.19 7.22 5.81
N GLU A 9 -5.82 6.33 6.72
CA GLU A 9 -4.60 5.52 6.59
C GLU A 9 -4.66 4.60 5.37
N LEU A 10 -5.79 3.90 5.18
CA LEU A 10 -6.00 3.03 4.03
C LEU A 10 -5.89 3.81 2.72
N TYR A 11 -6.49 5.01 2.64
CA TYR A 11 -6.36 5.87 1.47
C TYR A 11 -4.90 6.27 1.20
N SER A 12 -4.15 6.60 2.26
CA SER A 12 -2.74 7.01 2.14
C SER A 12 -1.87 5.88 1.61
N VAL A 13 -2.05 4.67 2.16
CA VAL A 13 -1.33 3.46 1.69
C VAL A 13 -1.73 3.11 0.26
N MET A 14 -3.02 3.19 -0.09
CA MET A 14 -3.48 3.00 -1.47
C MET A 14 -2.83 3.95 -2.46
N LYS A 15 -2.64 5.22 -2.07
CA LYS A 15 -1.95 6.21 -2.89
C LYS A 15 -0.47 5.83 -3.07
N ARG A 16 0.22 5.44 -1.99
CA ARG A 16 1.62 5.02 -2.01
C ARG A 16 1.84 3.79 -2.90
N VAL A 17 0.96 2.79 -2.80
CA VAL A 17 0.97 1.60 -3.67
C VAL A 17 0.92 2.01 -5.15
N LYS A 18 -0.01 2.87 -5.54
CA LYS A 18 -0.12 3.36 -6.92
C LYS A 18 1.12 4.12 -7.39
N GLU A 19 1.72 4.92 -6.52
CA GLU A 19 2.95 5.66 -6.83
C GLU A 19 4.13 4.69 -7.07
N LEU A 20 4.27 3.66 -6.23
CA LEU A 20 5.31 2.64 -6.36
C LEU A 20 5.09 1.74 -7.59
N GLU A 21 3.86 1.35 -7.89
CA GLU A 21 3.50 0.62 -9.10
C GLU A 21 3.90 1.42 -10.34
N LYS A 22 3.48 2.69 -10.41
CA LYS A 22 3.85 3.58 -11.52
C LYS A 22 5.36 3.76 -11.60
N LYS A 23 6.07 3.84 -10.48
CA LYS A 23 7.53 3.94 -10.46
C LYS A 23 8.17 2.68 -11.08
N LEU A 24 7.70 1.49 -10.73
CA LEU A 24 8.20 0.22 -11.27
C LEU A 24 7.88 0.00 -12.74
N GLU A 25 6.71 0.40 -13.19
CA GLU A 25 6.31 0.37 -14.60
C GLU A 25 7.24 1.22 -15.47
N ASN A 26 7.69 2.36 -14.94
CA ASN A 26 8.61 3.27 -15.64
C ASN A 26 10.09 2.88 -15.49
N MET A 27 10.42 1.92 -14.64
CA MET A 27 11.78 1.40 -14.51
C MET A 27 12.00 0.27 -15.53
N ALA A 28 13.15 0.26 -16.20
CA ALA A 28 13.55 -0.88 -17.01
C ALA A 28 13.94 -2.08 -16.11
N PRO A 29 13.83 -3.33 -16.60
CA PRO A 29 14.42 -4.48 -15.93
C PRO A 29 15.93 -4.26 -15.70
N GLY A 30 16.43 -4.65 -14.52
CA GLY A 30 17.83 -4.48 -14.15
C GLY A 30 18.23 -3.04 -13.76
N THR A 31 17.30 -2.09 -13.72
CA THR A 31 17.57 -0.74 -13.19
C THR A 31 18.03 -0.85 -11.73
N PRO A 32 19.19 -0.26 -11.36
CA PRO A 32 19.63 -0.21 -9.97
C PRO A 32 18.55 0.41 -9.06
N GLY A 33 18.23 -0.26 -7.95
CA GLY A 33 17.18 0.17 -7.03
C GLY A 33 15.76 -0.29 -7.39
N ARG A 34 15.55 -0.99 -8.53
CA ARG A 34 14.25 -1.60 -8.87
C ARG A 34 13.79 -2.56 -7.76
N ASP A 35 14.68 -3.46 -7.33
CA ASP A 35 14.38 -4.44 -6.28
C ASP A 35 13.97 -3.78 -4.96
N GLU A 36 14.50 -2.59 -4.67
CA GLU A 36 14.12 -1.83 -3.48
C GLU A 36 12.70 -1.29 -3.59
N VAL A 37 12.34 -0.74 -4.75
CA VAL A 37 10.96 -0.29 -5.02
C VAL A 37 9.99 -1.47 -5.03
N GLU A 38 10.38 -2.64 -5.54
CA GLU A 38 9.58 -3.87 -5.47
C GLU A 38 9.37 -4.34 -4.03
N ARG A 39 10.42 -4.31 -3.20
CA ARG A 39 10.32 -4.63 -1.77
C ARG A 39 9.41 -3.65 -1.04
N GLU A 40 9.53 -2.34 -1.31
CA GLU A 40 8.66 -1.32 -0.73
C GLU A 40 7.20 -1.54 -1.14
N LEU A 41 6.94 -1.77 -2.43
CA LEU A 41 5.61 -2.04 -2.95
C LEU A 41 4.96 -3.25 -2.26
N ASN A 42 5.73 -4.33 -2.06
CA ASN A 42 5.22 -5.52 -1.38
C ASN A 42 4.86 -5.26 0.08
N ARG A 43 5.62 -4.41 0.79
CA ARG A 43 5.30 -3.99 2.16
C ARG A 43 4.01 -3.16 2.21
N GLU A 44 3.89 -2.18 1.33
CA GLU A 44 2.71 -1.31 1.27
C GLU A 44 1.43 -2.08 0.87
N ARG A 45 1.53 -3.07 -0.03
CA ARG A 45 0.41 -3.98 -0.35
C ARG A 45 0.00 -4.85 0.84
N ALA A 46 0.96 -5.32 1.63
CA ALA A 46 0.66 -6.08 2.85
C ALA A 46 -0.04 -5.20 3.89
N GLU A 47 0.40 -3.95 4.03
CA GLU A 47 -0.22 -2.94 4.89
C GLU A 47 -1.65 -2.62 4.44
N GLN A 48 -1.85 -2.37 3.16
CA GLN A 48 -3.17 -2.13 2.56
C GLN A 48 -4.14 -3.26 2.90
N LYS A 49 -3.69 -4.51 2.77
CA LYS A 49 -4.49 -5.69 3.09
C LYS A 49 -4.83 -5.77 4.58
N ARG A 50 -3.89 -5.39 5.46
CA ARG A 50 -4.13 -5.35 6.91
C ARG A 50 -5.18 -4.30 7.27
N LEU A 51 -5.01 -3.07 6.79
CA LEU A 51 -5.93 -1.96 7.06
C LEU A 51 -7.33 -2.24 6.52
N LYS A 52 -7.44 -2.84 5.33
CA LYS A 52 -8.73 -3.25 4.77
C LYS A 52 -9.45 -4.26 5.68
N LYS A 53 -8.74 -5.30 6.15
CA LYS A 53 -9.31 -6.27 7.11
C LYS A 53 -9.75 -5.62 8.42
N MET A 54 -8.97 -4.69 8.95
CA MET A 54 -9.32 -3.97 10.18
C MET A 54 -10.56 -3.08 9.98
N LEU A 55 -10.65 -2.40 8.84
CA LEU A 55 -11.80 -1.56 8.50
C LEU A 55 -13.07 -2.39 8.31
N ASP A 56 -12.97 -3.54 7.66
CA ASP A 56 -14.11 -4.44 7.44
C ASP A 56 -14.59 -5.02 8.78
N GLY A 57 -13.70 -5.52 9.63
CA GLY A 57 -14.07 -5.99 10.97
C GLY A 57 -14.64 -4.90 11.88
N ALA A 58 -14.21 -3.64 11.72
CA ALA A 58 -14.74 -2.51 12.46
C ALA A 58 -16.13 -2.03 11.97
N LYS A 59 -16.60 -2.49 10.80
CA LYS A 59 -17.98 -2.23 10.31
C LYS A 59 -18.97 -3.29 10.79
N GLU A 60 -18.48 -4.47 11.17
CA GLU A 60 -19.30 -5.61 11.59
C GLU A 60 -19.61 -5.62 13.10
N GLY A 61 -18.96 -4.75 13.90
CA GLY A 61 -19.20 -4.56 15.33
C GLY A 61 -19.77 -3.19 15.65
#